data_AF-X1BA65-F1
#
_entry.id   AF-X1BA65-F1
#
_cell.length_a   1.000
_cell.length_b   1.000
_cell.length_c   1.000
_cell.angle_alpha   90.00
_cell.angle_beta   90.00
_cell.angle_gamma   90.00
#
_symmetry.space_group_name_H-M   'P 1'
#
loop_
_entity.id
_entity.type
_entity.pdbx_description
1 polymer ?
#
loop_
_entity_poly.entity_id
_entity_poly.type
_entity_poly.pdbx_seq_one_letter_code
_entity_poly.pdbx_strand_id
1 'polypeptide(L)' 'MVREKEWRLIEFSCLDAYTSMAIDEAIFIGREKLGLPATLRFYGWRPAAVSIG' A
#
# COMPACT_ATOMS: atom_id res chain seq x y z
N MET A 1 -7.81 24.94 -11.90
CA MET A 1 -7.19 24.90 -10.56
C MET A 1 -6.54 23.54 -10.39
N VAL A 2 -5.23 23.44 -10.61
CA VAL A 2 -4.50 22.17 -10.40
C VAL A 2 -4.44 21.97 -8.90
N ARG A 3 -5.14 20.95 -8.38
CA ARG A 3 -4.93 20.51 -7.00
C ARG A 3 -3.49 20.02 -6.91
N GLU A 4 -2.71 20.51 -5.96
CA GLU A 4 -1.47 19.82 -5.59
C GLU A 4 -1.83 18.35 -5.37
N LYS A 5 -1.09 17.44 -5.99
CA LYS A 5 -1.33 16.01 -5.83
C LYS A 5 -0.87 15.64 -4.43
N GLU A 6 -1.81 15.60 -3.48
CA GLU A 6 -1.56 15.08 -2.14
C GLU A 6 -1.27 13.58 -2.23
N TRP A 7 -0.29 13.12 -1.46
CA TRP A 7 0.05 11.70 -1.33
C TRP A 7 -0.20 11.26 0.10
N ARG A 8 -0.69 10.04 0.27
CA ARG A 8 -0.73 9.36 1.56
C ARG A 8 0.60 8.65 1.76
N LEU A 9 1.31 8.99 2.83
CA LEU A 9 2.47 8.25 3.26
C LEU A 9 2.03 7.24 4.33
N ILE A 10 2.32 5.96 4.11
CA ILE A 10 2.25 4.91 5.12
C ILE A 10 3.68 4.58 5.50
N GLU A 11 4.02 4.85 6.76
CA GLU A 11 5.36 4.60 7.31
C GLU A 11 5.71 3.12 7.32
N PHE A 12 6.99 2.82 7.52
CA PHE A 12 7.51 1.47 7.52
C PHE A 12 6.82 0.58 8.55
N SER A 13 6.34 -0.58 8.11
CA SER A 13 5.90 -1.65 8.99
C SER A 13 6.44 -3.00 8.54
N CYS A 14 6.53 -3.94 9.48
CA CYS A 14 6.97 -5.31 9.23
C CYS A 14 5.88 -6.29 9.67
N LEU A 15 5.19 -6.87 8.69
CA LEU A 15 4.10 -7.83 8.88
C LEU A 15 4.45 -9.15 8.19
N ASP A 16 3.61 -10.17 8.27
CA ASP A 16 3.75 -11.32 7.38
C ASP A 16 3.45 -10.92 5.91
N ALA A 17 3.86 -11.79 4.98
CA ALA A 17 3.72 -11.51 3.55
C ALA A 17 2.25 -11.51 3.08
N TYR A 18 1.40 -12.40 3.61
CA TYR A 18 0.00 -12.47 3.20
C TYR A 18 -0.78 -11.21 3.60
N THR A 19 -0.53 -10.70 4.80
CA THR A 19 -1.11 -9.45 5.29
C THR A 19 -0.60 -8.26 4.48
N SER A 20 0.70 -8.23 4.15
CA SER A 20 1.26 -7.15 3.32
C SER A 20 0.64 -7.10 1.93
N MET A 21 0.38 -8.25 1.30
CA MET A 21 -0.32 -8.35 0.02
C MET A 21 -1.78 -7.93 0.11
N ALA A 22 -2.50 -8.35 1.16
CA ALA A 22 -3.88 -7.93 1.40
C ALA A 22 -4.01 -6.40 1.59
N ILE A 23 -3.03 -5.78 2.26
CA ILE A 23 -2.98 -4.32 2.42
C ILE A 23 -2.77 -3.63 1.07
N ASP A 24 -1.84 -4.13 0.25
CA ASP A 24 -1.56 -3.53 -1.07
C ASP A 24 -2.79 -3.63 -1.99
N GLU A 25 -3.51 -4.75 -1.99
CA GLU A 25 -4.79 -4.91 -2.70
C GLU A 25 -5.87 -3.96 -2.17
N ALA A 26 -6.01 -3.85 -0.84
CA ALA A 26 -6.97 -2.93 -0.23
C ALA A 26 -6.68 -1.46 -0.57
N ILE A 27 -5.40 -1.07 -0.65
CA ILE A 27 -4.98 0.27 -1.10
C ILE A 27 -5.40 0.48 -2.55
N PHE A 28 -5.14 -0.47 -3.44
CA PHE A 28 -5.50 -0.38 -4.86
C PHE A 28 -7.02 -0.25 -5.04
N ILE A 29 -7.79 -1.18 -4.46
CA ILE A 29 -9.25 -1.17 -4.52
C ILE A 29 -9.82 0.12 -3.90
N GLY A 30 -9.28 0.55 -2.76
CA GLY A 30 -9.71 1.77 -2.08
C GLY A 30 -9.48 3.02 -2.94
N ARG A 31 -8.32 3.13 -3.59
CA ARG A 31 -8.04 4.22 -4.54
C ARG A 31 -9.04 4.22 -5.70
N GLU A 32 -9.26 3.06 -6.31
CA GLU A 32 -10.18 2.90 -7.45
C GLU A 32 -11.62 3.27 -7.07
N LYS A 33 -12.12 2.75 -5.94
CA LYS A 33 -13.53 2.89 -5.55
C LYS A 33 -13.85 4.21 -4.85
N LEU A 34 -12.92 4.76 -4.08
CA LEU A 34 -13.16 5.92 -3.20
C LEU A 34 -12.44 7.19 -3.66
N GLY A 35 -11.65 7.13 -4.75
CA GLY A 35 -10.90 8.28 -5.24
C GLY A 35 -9.83 8.77 -4.26
N LEU A 36 -9.30 7.86 -3.43
CA LEU A 36 -8.26 8.20 -2.45
C LEU A 36 -7.00 8.72 -3.15
N PRO A 37 -6.23 9.62 -2.49
CA PRO A 37 -4.97 10.09 -3.02
C PRO A 37 -3.96 8.94 -3.23
N ALA A 38 -2.98 9.17 -4.11
CA ALA A 38 -1.90 8.21 -4.35
C ALA A 38 -1.20 7.83 -3.04
N THR A 39 -0.79 6.58 -2.90
CA THR A 39 -0.21 6.07 -1.65
C THR A 39 1.23 5.64 -1.88
N LEU A 40 2.15 6.17 -1.08
CA LEU A 40 3.49 5.65 -0.93
C LEU A 40 3.54 4.87 0.39
N ARG A 41 3.87 3.58 0.30
CA ARG A 41 3.97 2.69 1.47
C ARG A 41 5.35 2.07 1.50
N PHE A 42 6.00 2.12 2.66
CA PHE A 42 7.21 1.34 2.93
C PHE A 42 6.86 0.14 3.78
N TYR A 43 7.39 -1.03 3.44
CA TYR A 43 7.19 -2.23 4.26
C TYR A 43 8.28 -3.26 4.03
N GLY A 44 8.42 -4.16 5.00
CA GLY A 44 9.12 -5.42 4.84
C GLY A 44 8.25 -6.55 5.40
N TRP A 45 8.70 -7.79 5.25
CA TRP A 45 7.99 -8.92 5.85
C TRP A 45 8.88 -9.87 6.63
N ARG A 46 8.29 -10.48 7.66
CA ARG A 46 8.85 -11.60 8.43
C ARG A 46 7.75 -12.63 8.69
N PRO A 47 8.03 -13.95 8.52
CA PRO A 47 9.29 -14.54 8.04
C PRO A 47 9.60 -14.22 6.58
N ALA A 48 10.79 -14.63 6.10
CA ALA A 48 11.15 -14.49 4.69
C ALA A 48 10.14 -15.25 3.80
N ALA A 49 9.71 -14.61 2.72
CA ALA A 49 8.71 -15.14 1.80
C ALA A 49 9.10 -14.81 0.35
N VAL A 50 8.58 -15.60 -0.59
CA VAL A 50 8.71 -15.36 -2.03
C VAL A 50 7.40 -14.76 -2.53
N SER A 51 7.50 -13.62 -3.21
CA SER A 51 6.38 -13.04 -3.96
C SER A 51 6.39 -13.59 -5.38
N ILE A 52 5.22 -14.00 -5.88
CA ILE A 52 5.02 -14.44 -7.26
C ILE A 52 3.99 -13.49 -7.87
N GLY A 53 4.35 -12.87 -9.00
CA GLY A 53 3.51 -11.92 -9.72
C GLY A 53 2.80 -12.56 -10.91
#